data_AF-A0A2E6ZYP4-F1
#
_entry.id   AF-A0A2E6ZYP4-F1
#
_cell.length_a   1.000
_cell.length_b   1.000
_cell.length_c   1.000
_cell.angle_alpha   90.00
_cell.angle_beta   90.00
_cell.angle_gamma   90.00
#
_symmetry.space_group_name_H-M   'P 1'
#
loop_
_entity.id
_entity.type
_entity.pdbx_description
1 polymer ?
#
loop_
_entity_poly.entity_id
_entity_poly.type
_entity_poly.pdbx_seq_one_letter_code
_entity_poly.pdbx_strand_id
1 'polypeptide(L)' 'MLDPDATTDDLGIDIPIPVSYPARRYPASHDFPSGPGIGERLPEFSLPNQHGELVDFHADRGESKSVVVFYRSAVW' A
#
# COMPACT_ATOMS: atom_id res chain seq x y z
N MET A 1 -15.01 -22.13 9.11
CA MET A 1 -14.71 -22.33 10.54
C MET A 1 -13.28 -21.85 10.73
N LEU A 2 -13.08 -20.76 11.44
CA LEU A 2 -11.74 -20.24 11.72
C LEU A 2 -11.04 -21.22 12.68
N ASP A 3 -9.73 -21.38 12.51
CA ASP A 3 -8.89 -22.21 13.39
C ASP A 3 -9.02 -21.67 14.83
N PRO A 4 -9.32 -22.50 15.85
CA PRO A 4 -9.51 -22.03 17.22
C PRO A 4 -8.28 -21.31 17.82
N ASP A 5 -7.10 -21.49 17.24
CA ASP A 5 -5.86 -20.80 17.62
C ASP A 5 -5.60 -19.53 16.79
N ALA A 6 -6.47 -19.18 15.83
CA ALA A 6 -6.35 -17.94 15.08
C ALA A 6 -6.67 -16.75 16.00
N THR A 7 -5.69 -15.88 16.21
CA THR A 7 -5.89 -14.58 16.87
C THR A 7 -6.17 -13.53 15.80
N THR A 8 -7.27 -12.79 15.95
CA THR A 8 -7.54 -11.57 15.17
C THR A 8 -6.58 -10.47 15.63
N ASP A 9 -5.80 -9.91 14.72
CA ASP A 9 -4.94 -8.77 15.06
C ASP A 9 -5.69 -7.42 15.02
N ASP A 10 -4.99 -6.33 15.38
CA ASP A 10 -5.54 -4.97 15.41
C ASP A 10 -5.98 -4.45 14.02
N LEU A 11 -5.62 -5.15 12.94
CA LEU A 11 -6.04 -4.87 11.56
C LEU A 11 -7.24 -5.73 11.13
N GLY A 12 -7.77 -6.57 12.03
CA GLY A 12 -8.91 -7.45 11.78
C GLY A 12 -8.54 -8.70 10.97
N ILE A 13 -7.27 -9.09 10.93
CA ILE A 13 -6.81 -10.24 10.14
C ILE A 13 -6.67 -11.49 11.03
N ASP A 14 -7.44 -12.53 10.69
CA ASP A 14 -7.41 -13.82 11.38
C ASP A 14 -6.29 -14.70 10.83
N ILE A 15 -5.16 -14.79 11.56
CA ILE A 15 -4.03 -15.66 11.18
C ILE A 15 -3.45 -16.35 12.41
N PRO A 16 -3.20 -17.67 12.39
CA PRO A 16 -2.61 -18.41 13.53
C PRO A 16 -1.10 -18.16 13.72
N ILE A 17 -0.55 -17.11 13.11
CA ILE A 17 0.86 -16.75 13.20
C ILE A 17 0.94 -15.38 13.90
N PRO A 18 1.74 -15.18 14.96
CA PRO A 18 1.85 -13.88 15.64
C PRO A 18 2.42 -12.77 14.74
N VAL A 19 2.00 -11.51 14.93
CA VAL A 19 2.51 -10.33 14.18
C VAL A 19 4.01 -10.11 14.32
N SER A 20 4.64 -10.65 15.37
CA SER A 20 6.09 -10.64 15.58
C SER A 20 6.85 -11.59 14.65
N TYR A 21 6.17 -12.52 13.98
CA TYR A 21 6.81 -13.51 13.12
C TYR A 21 7.34 -12.85 11.83
N PRO A 22 8.58 -13.14 11.38
CA PRO A 22 9.18 -12.44 10.24
C PRO A 22 8.41 -12.57 8.92
N ALA A 23 7.71 -13.68 8.69
CA ALA A 23 6.86 -13.86 7.52
C ALA A 23 5.56 -13.04 7.57
N ARG A 24 5.18 -12.55 8.77
CA ARG A 24 4.16 -11.52 9.00
C ARG A 24 4.78 -10.12 9.13
N ARG A 25 5.94 -9.83 8.52
CA ARG A 25 6.44 -8.46 8.29
C ARG A 25 5.49 -7.68 7.36
N TYR A 26 4.26 -7.52 7.80
CA TYR A 26 3.51 -6.33 7.53
C TYR A 26 4.20 -5.24 8.35
N PRO A 27 4.43 -4.06 7.78
CA PRO A 27 4.81 -2.90 8.55
C PRO A 27 3.60 -2.45 9.39
N ALA A 28 3.26 -3.23 10.42
CA ALA A 28 2.10 -3.03 11.29
C ALA A 28 2.37 -1.98 12.37
N SER A 29 3.61 -1.49 12.48
CA SER A 29 3.93 -0.39 13.37
C SER A 29 3.60 0.95 12.70
N HIS A 30 3.32 1.96 13.53
CA HIS A 30 3.13 3.33 13.08
C HIS A 30 4.36 3.94 12.38
N ASP A 31 5.51 3.24 12.38
CA ASP A 31 6.74 3.67 11.72
C ASP A 31 6.63 3.64 10.18
N PHE A 32 5.55 3.06 9.64
CA PHE A 32 5.32 2.88 8.22
C PHE A 32 3.93 3.38 7.81
N PRO A 33 3.76 4.69 7.60
CA PRO A 33 2.48 5.24 7.20
C PRO A 33 2.00 4.63 5.88
N SER A 34 0.69 4.33 5.79
CA SER A 34 0.05 3.73 4.61
C SER A 34 -0.13 4.68 3.42
N GLY A 35 0.32 5.92 3.55
CA GLY A 35 0.19 7.00 2.56
C GLY A 35 -0.33 8.30 3.17
N PRO A 36 -0.58 9.34 2.35
CA PRO A 36 -1.17 10.59 2.81
C PRO A 36 -2.58 10.39 3.36
N GLY A 37 -2.94 11.22 4.36
CA GLY A 37 -4.31 11.30 4.87
C GLY A 37 -5.30 11.89 3.86
N ILE A 38 -6.60 11.83 4.19
CA ILE A 38 -7.64 12.45 3.38
C ILE A 38 -7.44 13.97 3.35
N GLY A 39 -7.35 14.54 2.14
CA GLY A 39 -7.08 15.96 1.94
C GLY A 39 -5.60 16.34 1.97
N GLU A 40 -4.71 15.42 2.36
CA GLU A 40 -3.27 15.62 2.25
C GLU A 40 -2.80 15.41 0.81
N ARG A 41 -1.77 16.17 0.43
CA ARG A 41 -1.20 16.11 -0.90
C ARG A 41 -0.32 14.87 -1.05
N LEU A 42 -0.47 14.16 -2.17
CA LEU A 42 0.48 13.11 -2.57
C LEU A 42 1.89 13.68 -2.75
N PRO A 43 2.96 12.92 -2.43
CA PRO A 43 4.33 13.33 -2.72
C PRO A 43 4.52 13.73 -4.18
N GLU A 44 5.53 14.56 -4.44
CA GLU A 44 5.94 14.85 -5.80
C GLU A 44 6.67 13.63 -6.39
N PHE A 45 6.24 13.16 -7.56
CA PHE A 45 6.92 12.08 -8.26
C PHE A 45 6.76 12.21 -9.77
N SER A 46 7.79 11.72 -10.48
CA SER A 46 7.76 11.55 -11.92
C SER A 46 8.26 10.15 -12.26
N LEU A 47 7.49 9.39 -13.04
CA LEU A 47 7.79 8.00 -13.38
C LEU A 47 7.55 7.75 -14.87
N PRO A 48 8.30 6.83 -15.50
CA PRO A 48 8.03 6.44 -16.87
C PRO A 48 6.71 5.67 -16.98
N ASN A 49 5.92 5.97 -18.01
CA ASN A 49 4.76 5.18 -18.39
C ASN A 49 5.16 3.91 -19.16
N GLN A 50 4.19 3.13 -19.64
CA GLN A 50 4.43 1.89 -20.40
C GLN A 50 5.16 2.09 -21.74
N HIS A 51 5.23 3.32 -22.24
CA HIS A 51 5.97 3.70 -23.45
C HIS A 51 7.36 4.28 -23.14
N GLY A 52 7.74 4.35 -21.86
CA GLY A 52 8.99 4.95 -21.41
C GLY A 52 8.97 6.47 -21.32
N GLU A 53 7.82 7.11 -21.52
CA GLU A 53 7.67 8.56 -21.44
C GLU A 53 7.56 8.98 -19.97
N LEU A 54 8.30 10.01 -19.57
CA LEU A 54 8.26 10.52 -18.21
C LEU A 54 6.94 11.26 -17.96
N VAL A 55 6.20 10.84 -16.94
CA VAL A 55 4.97 11.49 -16.47
C VAL A 55 5.25 12.13 -15.12
N ASP A 56 5.00 13.43 -14.99
CA ASP A 56 4.92 14.15 -13.72
C ASP A 56 3.48 14.11 -13.22
N PHE A 57 3.26 13.46 -12.07
CA PHE A 57 1.91 13.21 -11.61
C PHE A 57 1.08 14.48 -11.41
N HIS A 58 1.67 15.56 -10.89
CA HIS A 58 0.92 16.77 -10.58
C HIS A 58 0.74 17.66 -11.81
N ALA A 59 1.76 17.75 -12.68
CA ALA A 59 1.64 18.52 -13.91
C ALA A 59 0.68 17.86 -14.91
N ASP A 60 0.80 16.55 -15.14
CA ASP A 60 0.02 15.84 -16.16
C ASP A 60 -1.43 15.60 -15.74
N ARG A 61 -1.72 15.41 -14.43
CA ARG A 61 -3.11 15.33 -13.96
C ARG A 61 -3.83 16.68 -14.07
N GLY A 62 -3.08 17.80 -13.94
CA GLY A 62 -3.63 19.14 -13.84
C GLY A 62 -4.77 19.25 -12.83
N GLU A 63 -5.92 19.75 -13.29
CA GLU A 63 -7.14 19.89 -12.48
C GLU A 63 -8.06 18.65 -12.49
N SER A 64 -7.63 17.57 -13.15
CA SER A 64 -8.43 16.34 -13.26
C SER A 64 -8.32 15.47 -12.01
N LYS A 65 -9.39 14.72 -11.74
CA LYS A 65 -9.36 13.63 -10.75
C LYS A 65 -8.47 12.51 -11.26
N SER A 66 -7.69 11.91 -10.38
CA SER A 66 -6.78 10.81 -10.68
C SER A 66 -6.88 9.69 -9.65
N VAL A 67 -6.39 8.50 -10.01
CA VAL A 67 -6.28 7.34 -9.14
C VAL A 67 -4.84 6.83 -9.22
N VAL A 68 -4.23 6.54 -8.07
CA VAL A 68 -2.91 5.93 -7.98
C VAL A 68 -3.06 4.50 -7.47
N VAL A 69 -2.51 3.54 -8.20
CA VAL A 69 -2.56 2.12 -7.86
C VAL A 69 -1.15 1.58 -7.69
N PHE A 70 -0.82 1.14 -6.48
CA PHE A 70 0.40 0.37 -6.22
C PHE A 70 0.10 -1.09 -6.47
N TYR A 71 0.77 -1.67 -7.45
CA TYR A 71 0.68 -3.10 -7.74
C TYR A 71 2.07 -3.68 -7.92
N ARG A 72 2.18 -4.98 -7.66
CA ARG A 72 3.37 -5.77 -8.00
C ARG A 72 2.90 -6.99 -8.77
N SER A 73 3.69 -7.40 -9.75
CA SER A 73 3.51 -8.73 -10.33
C SER A 73 3.81 -9.79 -9.27
N ALA A 74 3.06 -10.89 -9.29
CA ALA A 74 3.40 -12.09 -8.55
C ALA A 74 3.53 -13.23 -9.57
N VAL A 75 4.67 -13.92 -9.54
CA VAL A 75 4.79 -15.23 -10.16
C VAL A 75 4.33 -16.23 -9.12
N TRP A 76 3.32 -17.03 -9.47
CA TRP A 76 2.76 -18.10 -8.65
C TRP A 76 3.46 -19.41 -8.95
#